data_AF-A0A519SRQ7-F1
#
_entry.id   AF-A0A519SRQ7-F1
#
_cell.length_a   1.000
_cell.length_b   1.000
_cell.length_c   1.000
_cell.angle_alpha   90.00
_cell.angle_beta   90.00
_cell.angle_gamma   90.00
#
_symmetry.space_group_name_H-M   'P 1'
#
loop_
_entity.id
_entity.type
_entity.pdbx_description
1 polymer ?
#
loop_
_entity_poly.entity_id
_entity_poly.type
_entity_poly.pdbx_seq_one_letter_code
_entity_poly.pdbx_strand_id
1 'polypeptide(L)'
;MFPTISSLLEYLLGITVSLQIPTFGFFVALAFILSYITFLSEFKRKENEGVITSFEKEVEIGRGASLADYFEFGFLGFLLGFKVLGAIIYYNQFFRSPLRFIFSLQGSWLFAFLGSISFCMLIFWHKKQEKLTIPIKKKVILHPYQLMPK
;
A
#
# COMPACT_ATOMS: atom_id res chain seq x y z
N MET A 1 8.89 26.60 -2.49
CA MET A 1 8.11 25.46 -1.99
C MET A 1 8.02 25.58 -0.47
N PHE A 2 6.85 25.33 0.10
CA PHE A 2 6.67 25.31 1.56
C PHE A 2 7.31 24.04 2.13
N PRO A 3 8.18 24.11 3.14
CA PRO A 3 8.85 22.92 3.69
C PRO A 3 7.86 21.95 4.36
N THR A 4 6.84 22.48 5.04
CA THR A 4 5.84 21.67 5.77
C THR A 4 4.41 22.17 5.51
N ILE A 5 3.43 21.31 5.76
CA ILE A 5 2.01 21.69 5.68
C ILE A 5 1.69 22.85 6.62
N SER A 6 2.31 22.91 7.80
CA SER A 6 2.23 24.07 8.69
C SER A 6 2.58 25.38 7.99
N SER A 7 3.74 25.45 7.33
CA SER A 7 4.19 26.67 6.66
C SER A 7 3.27 27.08 5.50
N LEU A 8 2.63 26.11 4.84
CA LEU A 8 1.65 26.37 3.79
C LEU A 8 0.34 26.93 4.38
N LEU A 9 -0.16 26.34 5.47
CA LEU A 9 -1.38 26.77 6.14
C LEU A 9 -1.24 28.14 6.78
N GLU A 10 -0.08 28.44 7.38
CA GLU A 10 0.23 29.76 7.92
C GLU A 10 0.23 30.81 6.80
N TYR A 11 0.84 30.52 5.67
CA TYR A 11 0.87 31.45 4.53
C TYR A 11 -0.52 31.68 3.89
N LEU A 12 -1.33 30.64 3.74
CA LEU A 12 -2.63 30.74 3.06
C LEU A 12 -3.76 31.21 3.97
N LEU A 13 -3.75 30.79 5.24
CA LEU A 13 -4.89 30.93 6.16
C LEU A 13 -4.51 31.65 7.47
N GLY A 14 -3.22 31.94 7.71
CA GLY A 14 -2.75 32.54 8.96
C GLY A 14 -2.80 31.61 10.18
N ILE A 15 -2.99 30.29 9.97
CA ILE A 15 -3.17 29.32 11.05
C ILE A 15 -1.83 28.70 11.44
N THR A 16 -1.40 28.92 12.69
CA THR A 16 -0.16 28.34 13.25
C THR A 16 -0.41 26.96 13.87
N VAL A 17 -0.33 25.91 13.05
CA VAL A 17 -0.38 24.51 13.52
C VAL A 17 1.02 23.91 13.54
N SER A 18 1.37 23.05 14.50
CA SER A 18 2.70 22.41 14.64
C SER A 18 2.83 21.05 13.92
N LEU A 19 2.29 20.92 12.71
CA LEU A 19 2.38 19.73 11.85
C LEU A 19 3.67 19.67 11.01
N GLN A 20 4.62 18.83 11.42
CA GLN A 20 5.88 18.61 10.70
C GLN A 20 5.75 17.63 9.52
N ILE A 21 4.65 17.72 8.76
CA ILE A 21 4.44 16.88 7.58
C ILE A 21 5.06 17.57 6.37
N PRO A 22 6.04 16.95 5.68
CA PRO A 22 6.62 17.51 4.46
C PRO A 22 5.57 17.66 3.36
N THR A 23 5.49 18.83 2.73
CA THR A 23 4.49 19.11 1.68
C THR A 23 4.64 18.19 0.47
N PHE A 24 5.87 17.86 0.08
CA PHE A 24 6.14 16.97 -1.04
C PHE A 24 5.45 15.62 -0.89
N GLY A 25 5.69 14.92 0.23
CA GLY A 25 5.08 13.61 0.48
C GLY A 25 3.57 13.68 0.58
N PHE A 26 3.04 14.74 1.19
CA PHE A 26 1.60 14.97 1.29
C PHE A 26 0.93 15.08 -0.09
N PHE A 27 1.43 15.94 -0.98
CA PHE A 27 0.84 16.13 -2.30
C PHE A 27 1.05 14.93 -3.22
N VAL A 28 2.16 14.20 -3.10
CA VAL A 28 2.36 12.94 -3.81
C VAL A 28 1.32 11.89 -3.37
N ALA A 29 1.10 11.73 -2.07
CA ALA A 29 0.06 10.83 -1.55
C ALA A 29 -1.34 11.26 -2.04
N LEU A 30 -1.63 12.56 -2.01
CA LEU A 30 -2.88 13.11 -2.50
C LEU A 30 -3.08 12.83 -4.00
N ALA A 31 -2.04 12.96 -4.82
CA ALA A 31 -2.11 12.67 -6.25
C ALA A 31 -2.47 11.19 -6.52
N PHE A 32 -1.93 10.24 -5.76
CA PHE A 32 -2.31 8.83 -5.87
C PHE A 32 -3.78 8.59 -5.49
N ILE A 33 -4.26 9.21 -4.42
CA ILE A 33 -5.66 9.09 -3.97
C ILE A 33 -6.61 9.66 -5.02
N LEU A 34 -6.36 10.89 -5.48
CA LEU A 34 -7.20 11.55 -6.48
C LEU A 34 -7.18 10.81 -7.81
N SER A 35 -6.01 10.31 -8.22
CA SER A 35 -5.87 9.46 -9.40
C SER A 35 -6.72 8.19 -9.29
N TYR A 36 -6.64 7.47 -8.16
CA TYR A 36 -7.46 6.28 -7.92
C TYR A 36 -8.97 6.58 -8.05
N ILE A 37 -9.44 7.64 -7.39
CA ILE A 37 -10.86 8.03 -7.44
C ILE A 37 -11.28 8.37 -8.87
N THR A 38 -10.44 9.13 -9.59
CA THR A 38 -10.71 9.56 -10.97
C THR A 38 -10.74 8.36 -11.93
N PHE A 39 -9.78 7.44 -11.83
CA PHE A 39 -9.78 6.23 -12.65
C PHE A 39 -10.98 5.33 -12.36
N LEU A 40 -11.37 5.19 -11.08
CA LEU A 40 -12.52 4.39 -10.70
C LEU A 40 -13.82 4.96 -11.27
N SER A 41 -14.01 6.28 -11.23
CA SER A 41 -15.19 6.95 -11.81
C SER A 41 -15.17 6.89 -13.34
N GLU A 42 -14.03 7.15 -13.97
CA GLU A 42 -13.90 7.15 -15.43
C GLU A 42 -14.06 5.75 -16.03
N PHE A 43 -13.58 4.69 -15.38
CA PHE A 43 -13.84 3.33 -15.85
C PHE A 43 -15.33 2.98 -15.81
N LYS A 44 -16.04 3.35 -14.74
CA LYS A 44 -17.49 3.16 -14.67
C LYS A 44 -18.22 3.97 -15.75
N ARG A 45 -17.84 5.23 -15.97
CA ARG A 45 -18.43 6.10 -16.99
C ARG A 45 -18.22 5.54 -18.40
N LYS A 46 -16.97 5.19 -18.73
CA LYS A 46 -16.61 4.67 -20.06
C LYS A 46 -17.20 3.29 -20.35
N GLU A 47 -17.41 2.47 -19.32
CA GLU A 47 -18.12 1.20 -19.47
C GLU A 47 -19.60 1.41 -19.77
N ASN A 48 -20.26 2.34 -19.05
CA ASN A 48 -21.65 2.71 -19.33
C ASN A 48 -21.83 3.32 -20.72
N GLU A 49 -20.82 4.02 -21.24
CA GLU A 49 -20.79 4.57 -22.59
C GLU A 49 -20.42 3.51 -23.66
N GLY A 50 -20.06 2.28 -23.25
CA GLY A 50 -19.67 1.20 -24.16
C GLY A 50 -18.29 1.35 -24.80
N VAL A 51 -17.48 2.31 -24.36
CA VAL A 51 -16.10 2.54 -24.85
C VAL A 51 -15.15 1.44 -24.38
N ILE A 52 -15.38 0.92 -23.17
CA ILE A 52 -14.67 -0.23 -22.61
C ILE A 52 -15.68 -1.30 -22.22
N THR A 53 -15.36 -2.56 -22.43
CA THR A 53 -16.27 -3.68 -22.16
C THR A 53 -15.73 -4.57 -21.07
N SER A 54 -16.64 -5.20 -20.32
CA SER A 54 -16.31 -6.30 -19.43
C SER A 54 -15.71 -7.47 -20.22
N PHE A 55 -14.83 -8.23 -19.59
CA PHE A 55 -14.22 -9.41 -20.20
C PHE A 55 -14.29 -10.61 -19.27
N GLU A 56 -14.32 -11.81 -19.85
CA GLU A 56 -14.26 -13.04 -19.08
C GLU A 56 -12.83 -13.30 -18.62
N LYS A 57 -12.65 -13.47 -17.30
CA LYS A 57 -11.39 -13.95 -16.73
C LYS A 57 -11.65 -15.27 -16.02
N GLU A 58 -10.82 -16.26 -16.34
CA GLU A 58 -10.73 -17.47 -15.53
C GLU A 58 -10.01 -17.12 -14.23
N VAL A 59 -10.75 -17.18 -13.12
CA VAL A 59 -10.18 -17.00 -11.78
C VAL A 59 -10.12 -18.37 -11.12
N GLU A 60 -8.92 -18.77 -10.70
CA GLU A 60 -8.72 -19.92 -9.81
C GLU A 60 -9.11 -19.52 -8.39
N ILE A 61 -10.30 -19.92 -7.96
CA ILE A 61 -10.78 -19.67 -6.59
C ILE A 61 -10.39 -20.88 -5.73
N GLY A 62 -9.78 -20.63 -4.57
CA GLY A 62 -9.45 -21.67 -3.58
C GLY A 62 -8.02 -22.22 -3.61
N ARG A 63 -7.13 -21.64 -4.43
CA ARG A 63 -5.70 -21.97 -4.38
C ARG A 63 -5.09 -21.46 -3.07
N GLY A 64 -4.45 -22.35 -2.31
CA GLY A 64 -3.69 -21.97 -1.12
C GLY A 64 -2.52 -21.03 -1.45
N ALA A 65 -1.91 -20.44 -0.41
CA ALA A 65 -0.78 -19.53 -0.57
C ALA A 65 0.34 -20.17 -1.41
N SER A 66 0.74 -19.47 -2.47
CA SER A 66 1.85 -19.89 -3.31
C SER A 66 3.20 -19.55 -2.67
N LEU A 67 4.30 -20.16 -3.12
CA LEU A 67 5.64 -19.77 -2.67
C LEU A 67 5.96 -18.30 -2.99
N ALA A 68 5.42 -17.77 -4.10
CA ALA A 68 5.55 -16.36 -4.44
C ALA A 68 4.82 -15.47 -3.43
N ASP A 69 3.61 -15.88 -2.99
CA ASP A 69 2.84 -15.13 -1.98
C ASP A 69 3.64 -15.01 -0.68
N TYR A 70 4.26 -16.09 -0.20
CA TYR A 70 5.10 -16.04 1.00
C TYR A 70 6.32 -15.15 0.82
N PHE A 71 6.96 -15.18 -0.35
CA PHE A 71 8.12 -14.35 -0.62
C PHE A 71 7.75 -12.87 -0.67
N GLU A 72 6.69 -12.50 -1.40
CA GLU A 72 6.22 -11.12 -1.54
C GLU A 72 5.79 -10.53 -0.19
N PHE A 73 4.92 -11.23 0.53
CA PHE A 73 4.45 -10.78 1.85
C PHE A 73 5.56 -10.81 2.89
N GLY A 74 6.41 -11.85 2.87
CA GLY A 74 7.56 -11.96 3.77
C GLY A 74 8.59 -10.86 3.53
N PHE A 75 8.84 -10.47 2.29
CA PHE A 75 9.75 -9.38 1.94
C PHE A 75 9.17 -8.02 2.31
N LEU A 76 7.87 -7.79 2.08
CA LEU A 76 7.19 -6.57 2.54
C LEU A 76 7.23 -6.46 4.07
N GLY A 77 6.92 -7.54 4.78
CA GLY A 77 7.03 -7.60 6.24
C GLY A 77 8.45 -7.35 6.74
N PHE A 78 9.46 -7.87 6.02
CA PHE A 78 10.87 -7.60 6.32
C PHE A 78 11.21 -6.12 6.19
N LEU A 79 10.85 -5.48 5.07
CA LEU A 79 11.13 -4.07 4.83
C LEU A 79 10.42 -3.15 5.84
N LEU A 80 9.13 -3.42 6.09
CA LEU A 80 8.35 -2.65 7.06
C LEU A 80 8.90 -2.84 8.48
N GLY A 81 9.21 -4.08 8.88
CA GLY A 81 9.84 -4.37 10.17
C GLY A 81 11.21 -3.70 10.32
N PHE A 82 12.06 -3.79 9.29
CA PHE A 82 13.41 -3.22 9.33
C PHE A 82 13.38 -1.69 9.44
N LYS A 83 12.54 -1.03 8.63
CA LYS A 83 12.50 0.44 8.52
C LYS A 83 11.50 1.10 9.43
N VAL A 84 10.23 0.69 9.39
CA VAL A 84 9.16 1.38 10.11
C VAL A 84 9.31 1.15 11.61
N LEU A 85 9.46 -0.11 12.04
CA LEU A 85 9.69 -0.39 13.46
C LEU A 85 11.09 0.06 13.90
N GLY A 86 12.08 -0.02 13.00
CA GLY A 86 13.41 0.58 13.22
C GLY A 86 13.35 2.10 13.46
N ALA A 87 12.51 2.83 12.74
CA ALA A 87 12.35 4.28 12.92
C ALA A 87 11.75 4.64 14.29
N ILE A 88 10.91 3.78 14.85
CA ILE A 88 10.34 3.97 16.20
C ILE A 88 11.45 3.82 17.27
N ILE A 89 12.35 2.86 17.10
CA ILE A 89 13.46 2.62 18.03
C ILE A 89 14.51 3.71 17.91
N TYR A 90 14.88 4.08 16.69
CA TYR A 90 15.83 5.14 16.38
C TYR A 90 15.12 6.48 16.17
N TYR A 91 14.09 6.77 16.97
CA TYR A 91 13.22 7.93 16.81
C TYR A 91 13.99 9.25 16.69
N ASN A 92 14.98 9.47 17.56
CA ASN A 92 15.78 10.70 17.54
C ASN A 92 16.58 10.87 16.24
N GLN A 93 17.04 9.78 15.62
CA GLN A 93 17.78 9.84 14.35
C GLN A 93 16.82 10.02 13.18
N PHE A 94 15.68 9.33 13.21
CA PHE A 94 14.62 9.47 12.22
C PHE A 94 14.07 10.90 12.20
N PHE A 95 13.74 11.47 13.36
CA PHE A 95 13.18 12.81 13.49
C PHE A 95 14.11 13.90 12.95
N ARG A 96 15.42 13.77 13.18
CA ARG A 96 16.41 14.75 12.70
C ARG A 96 16.57 14.73 11.19
N SER A 97 16.46 13.56 10.55
CA SER A 97 16.65 13.43 9.10
C SER A 97 15.91 12.22 8.53
N PRO A 98 14.57 12.32 8.34
CA PRO A 98 13.76 11.19 7.91
C PRO A 98 14.22 10.62 6.58
N LEU A 99 14.51 11.49 5.60
CA LEU A 99 14.95 11.10 4.27
C LEU A 99 16.28 10.32 4.32
N ARG A 100 17.23 10.80 5.13
CA ARG A 100 18.53 10.15 5.31
C ARG A 100 18.39 8.78 5.97
N PHE A 101 17.47 8.65 6.93
CA PHE A 101 17.20 7.37 7.59
C PHE A 101 16.53 6.35 6.65
N ILE A 102 15.60 6.80 5.81
CA ILE A 102 14.93 5.93 4.83
C ILE A 102 15.95 5.37 3.83
N PHE A 103 16.85 6.20 3.31
CA PHE A 103 17.89 5.79 2.35
C PHE A 103 19.14 5.16 2.97
N SER A 104 19.29 5.14 4.30
CA SER A 104 20.44 4.51 4.94
C SER A 104 20.26 2.99 5.05
N LEU A 105 21.31 2.28 5.45
CA LEU A 105 21.21 0.87 5.88
C LEU A 105 20.88 0.74 7.38
N GLN A 106 20.48 1.84 8.03
CA GLN A 106 20.07 1.81 9.44
C GLN A 106 18.63 1.30 9.55
N GLY A 107 18.38 0.50 10.57
CA GLY A 107 17.13 -0.19 10.83
C GLY A 107 17.32 -1.21 11.94
N SER A 108 16.33 -2.07 12.16
CA SER A 108 16.46 -3.17 13.12
C SER A 108 16.26 -4.52 12.45
N TRP A 109 17.33 -5.32 12.43
CA TRP A 109 17.32 -6.68 11.91
C TRP A 109 16.35 -7.59 12.67
N LEU A 110 16.27 -7.43 14.01
CA LEU A 110 15.34 -8.20 14.83
C LEU A 110 13.89 -7.96 14.39
N PHE A 111 13.51 -6.71 14.21
CA PHE A 111 12.15 -6.36 13.77
C PHE A 111 11.90 -6.69 12.31
N ALA A 112 12.94 -6.73 11.47
CA ALA A 112 12.82 -7.21 10.09
C ALA A 112 12.40 -8.68 10.04
N PHE A 113 13.08 -9.55 10.80
CA PHE A 113 12.70 -10.97 10.85
C PHE A 113 11.34 -11.18 11.50
N LEU A 114 11.03 -10.47 12.60
CA LEU A 114 9.71 -10.53 13.23
C LEU A 114 8.59 -10.07 12.28
N GLY A 115 8.81 -8.97 11.54
CA GLY A 115 7.87 -8.46 10.56
C GLY A 115 7.63 -9.43 9.41
N SER A 116 8.70 -10.03 8.88
CA SER A 116 8.63 -11.04 7.82
C SER A 116 7.82 -12.27 8.26
N ILE A 117 8.12 -12.82 9.44
CA ILE A 117 7.40 -13.98 10.00
C ILE A 117 5.91 -13.63 10.21
N SER A 118 5.62 -12.45 10.76
CA SER A 118 4.24 -12.00 10.99
C SER A 118 3.45 -11.91 9.67
N PHE A 119 4.02 -11.31 8.63
CA PHE A 119 3.36 -11.20 7.33
C PHE A 119 3.18 -12.55 6.63
N CYS A 120 4.15 -13.46 6.74
CA CYS A 120 4.02 -14.84 6.25
C CYS A 120 2.87 -15.58 6.97
N MET A 121 2.72 -15.38 8.29
CA MET A 121 1.60 -15.95 9.04
C MET A 121 0.26 -15.34 8.62
N LEU A 122 0.21 -14.03 8.36
CA LEU A 122 -1.01 -13.36 7.89
C LEU A 122 -1.47 -13.90 6.54
N ILE A 123 -0.57 -14.02 5.55
CA ILE A 123 -0.94 -14.55 4.23
C ILE A 123 -1.33 -16.03 4.31
N PHE A 124 -0.68 -16.82 5.18
CA PHE A 124 -1.08 -18.19 5.46
C PHE A 124 -2.51 -18.26 6.00
N TRP A 125 -2.85 -17.46 7.00
CA TRP A 125 -4.19 -17.44 7.58
C TRP A 125 -5.24 -16.96 6.58
N HIS A 126 -4.95 -15.91 5.82
CA HIS A 126 -5.86 -15.39 4.81
C HIS A 126 -6.16 -16.46 3.74
N LYS A 127 -5.11 -17.04 3.16
CA LYS A 127 -5.25 -18.06 2.12
C LYS A 127 -5.80 -19.38 2.64
N LYS A 128 -5.60 -19.70 3.93
CA LYS A 128 -6.23 -20.87 4.57
C LYS A 128 -7.74 -20.67 4.71
N GLN A 129 -8.19 -19.47 5.07
CA GLN A 129 -9.62 -19.14 5.15
C GLN A 129 -10.30 -19.15 3.77
N GLU A 130 -9.56 -18.76 2.73
CA GLU A 130 -10.04 -18.77 1.34
C GLU A 130 -9.87 -20.13 0.62
N LYS A 131 -9.28 -21.14 1.29
CA LYS A 131 -8.97 -22.43 0.66
C LYS A 131 -10.25 -23.25 0.44
N LEU A 132 -10.54 -23.58 -0.80
CA LEU A 132 -11.58 -24.55 -1.17
C LEU A 132 -10.96 -25.95 -1.31
N THR A 133 -11.74 -26.99 -1.01
CA THR A 133 -11.30 -28.41 -1.08
C THR A 133 -10.85 -28.80 -2.50
N ILE A 134 -11.43 -28.18 -3.52
CA ILE A 134 -11.05 -28.34 -4.93
C ILE A 134 -11.02 -26.93 -5.53
N PRO A 135 -9.89 -26.48 -6.12
CA PRO A 135 -9.86 -25.18 -6.79
C PRO A 135 -10.75 -25.24 -8.03
N ILE A 136 -11.77 -24.38 -8.09
CA ILE A 136 -12.68 -24.32 -9.24
C ILE A 136 -12.25 -23.15 -10.13
N LYS A 137 -11.98 -23.43 -11.40
CA LYS A 137 -11.83 -22.40 -12.43
C LYS A 137 -13.22 -21.89 -12.77
N LYS A 138 -13.59 -20.71 -12.26
CA LYS A 138 -14.84 -20.05 -12.64
C LYS A 138 -14.53 -18.95 -13.65
N LYS A 139 -15.23 -18.97 -14.78
CA LYS A 139 -15.29 -17.82 -15.67
C LYS A 139 -16.13 -16.75 -15.00
N VAL A 140 -15.50 -15.66 -14.60
CA VAL A 140 -16.17 -14.52 -14.00
C VAL A 140 -16.09 -13.38 -15.00
N ILE A 141 -17.23 -12.77 -15.29
CA ILE A 141 -17.29 -11.50 -16.03
C ILE A 141 -16.72 -10.44 -15.09
N LEU A 142 -15.55 -9.90 -15.46
CA LEU A 142 -14.92 -8.81 -14.72
C LEU A 142 -15.16 -7.51 -15.47
N HIS A 143 -15.66 -6.54 -14.72
CA HIS A 143 -15.76 -5.16 -15.18
C HIS A 143 -14.40 -4.46 -14.99
N PRO A 144 -13.96 -3.55 -15.87
CA PRO A 144 -12.66 -2.89 -15.77
C PRO A 144 -12.40 -2.21 -14.42
N TYR A 145 -13.44 -1.62 -13.82
CA TYR A 145 -13.33 -0.98 -12.50
C TYR A 145 -13.05 -1.97 -11.35
N GLN A 146 -13.35 -3.26 -11.52
CA GLN A 146 -13.10 -4.30 -10.52
C GLN A 146 -11.64 -4.76 -10.47
N LEU A 147 -10.81 -4.35 -11.43
CA LEU A 147 -9.37 -4.60 -11.43
C LEU A 147 -8.62 -3.65 -10.49
N MET A 148 -9.26 -2.55 -10.08
CA MET A 148 -8.67 -1.63 -9.13
C MET A 148 -8.61 -2.28 -7.75
N PRO A 149 -7.54 -2.02 -6.96
CA PRO A 149 -7.43 -2.55 -5.61
C PRO A 149 -8.65 -2.16 -4.76
N LYS A 150 -9.14 -3.13 -3.98
CA LYS A 150 -10.29 -2.97 -3.06
C LYS A 150 -9.87 -2.34 -1.74
#